data_AF-A0A6V8PNH0-F1
#
_entry.id   AF-A0A6V8PNH0-F1
#
_cell.length_a   1.000
_cell.length_b   1.000
_cell.length_c   1.000
_cell.angle_alpha   90.00
_cell.angle_beta   90.00
_cell.angle_gamma   90.00
#
_symmetry.space_group_name_H-M   'P 1'
#
loop_
_entity.id
_entity.type
_entity.pdbx_description
1 polymer ?
#
loop_
_entity_poly.entity_id
_entity_poly.type
_entity_poly.pdbx_seq_one_letter_code
_entity_poly.pdbx_strand_id
1 'polypeptide(L)'
;KQAEQGKPLIFDAMVQVEPQVKLKQYQGLSLTRRKVEVSNEEVDTQLAVIQERFAQLEISSKDKVEKGHYVLVDLDAHIGQARLEDGLAQDYLMEVGSGKHVREIEEALVGMERGHSKEIEVEFGPDHPHQKVVGKKATFKIGLKEIKEKSLPPPWMTTLPAR
;
A
#
# COMPACT_ATOMS: atom_id res chain seq x y z
N LYS A 1 -0.37 -59.05 26.73
CA LYS A 1 0.59 -60.10 27.13
C LYS A 1 -0.17 -61.43 27.22
N GLN A 2 0.24 -62.41 26.40
CA GLN A 2 -0.43 -63.71 26.13
C GLN A 2 -1.77 -63.63 25.38
N ALA A 3 -1.80 -64.27 24.21
CA ALA A 3 -2.99 -64.54 23.39
C ALA A 3 -2.95 -66.02 22.98
N GLU A 4 -3.51 -66.91 23.81
CA GLU A 4 -3.71 -68.33 23.47
C GLU A 4 -5.20 -68.63 23.36
N GLN A 5 -5.56 -69.44 22.37
CA GLN A 5 -6.95 -69.76 22.04
C GLN A 5 -7.57 -70.64 23.14
N GLY A 6 -8.64 -70.14 23.78
CA GLY A 6 -9.32 -70.83 24.89
C GLY A 6 -8.96 -70.34 26.30
N LYS A 7 -8.04 -69.38 26.44
CA LYS A 7 -7.73 -68.69 27.72
C LYS A 7 -8.10 -67.20 27.63
N PRO A 8 -8.44 -66.55 28.76
CA PRO A 8 -8.78 -65.13 28.76
C PRO A 8 -7.58 -64.26 28.33
N LEU A 9 -7.80 -63.44 27.31
CA LEU A 9 -6.81 -62.53 26.73
C LEU A 9 -6.54 -61.36 27.68
N ILE A 10 -5.29 -61.15 28.05
CA ILE A 10 -4.87 -60.01 28.90
C ILE A 10 -4.01 -59.07 28.05
N PHE A 11 -4.45 -57.84 27.87
CA PHE A 11 -3.65 -56.80 27.21
C PHE A 11 -3.75 -55.49 27.99
N ASP A 12 -2.64 -54.77 28.01
CA ASP A 12 -2.56 -53.43 28.58
C ASP A 12 -2.71 -52.43 27.43
N ALA A 13 -3.66 -51.50 27.56
CA ALA A 13 -3.85 -50.40 26.63
C ALA A 13 -3.62 -49.08 27.38
N MET A 14 -2.60 -48.32 26.99
CA MET A 14 -2.44 -46.94 27.42
C MET A 14 -3.35 -46.06 26.57
N VAL A 15 -4.37 -45.48 27.22
CA VAL A 15 -5.27 -44.51 26.59
C VAL A 15 -5.00 -43.15 27.21
N GLN A 16 -4.70 -42.16 26.38
CA GLN A 16 -4.62 -40.77 26.81
C GLN A 16 -6.03 -40.26 27.10
N VAL A 17 -6.29 -39.93 28.35
CA VAL A 17 -7.58 -39.36 28.77
C VAL A 17 -7.42 -37.84 28.80
N GLU A 18 -8.38 -37.12 28.21
CA GLU A 18 -8.36 -35.65 28.26
C GLU A 18 -8.37 -35.16 29.72
N PRO A 19 -7.46 -34.25 30.10
CA PRO A 19 -7.40 -33.76 31.46
C PRO A 19 -8.66 -32.96 31.77
N GLN A 20 -9.29 -33.23 32.91
CA GLN A 20 -10.39 -32.40 33.40
C GLN A 20 -9.86 -31.01 33.77
N VAL A 21 -10.20 -30.02 32.95
CA VAL A 21 -9.85 -28.61 33.20
C VAL A 21 -10.72 -28.08 34.34
N LYS A 22 -10.12 -27.92 35.53
CA LYS A 22 -10.77 -27.20 36.64
C LYS A 22 -10.53 -25.70 36.46
N LEU A 23 -11.54 -25.00 35.95
CA LEU A 23 -11.54 -23.54 35.92
C LEU A 23 -11.44 -23.01 37.36
N LYS A 24 -10.43 -22.19 37.66
CA LYS A 24 -10.37 -21.41 38.91
C LYS A 24 -11.45 -20.31 38.88
N GLN A 25 -11.58 -19.53 39.96
CA GLN A 25 -12.51 -18.39 40.04
C GLN A 25 -12.33 -17.45 38.84
N TYR A 26 -13.26 -17.50 37.89
CA TYR A 26 -13.33 -16.61 36.73
C TYR A 26 -14.06 -15.29 37.04
N GLN A 27 -14.73 -15.24 38.20
CA GLN A 27 -15.45 -14.07 38.70
C GLN A 27 -14.47 -13.21 39.52
N GLY A 28 -14.28 -11.95 39.11
CA GLY A 28 -13.38 -10.99 39.78
C GLY A 28 -12.21 -10.48 38.94
N LEU A 29 -12.10 -10.88 37.66
CA LEU A 29 -11.16 -10.28 36.72
C LEU A 29 -11.55 -8.81 36.47
N SER A 30 -10.74 -7.89 36.97
CA SER A 30 -10.88 -6.46 36.69
C SER A 30 -10.48 -6.20 35.24
N LEU A 31 -11.48 -6.14 34.35
CA LEU A 31 -11.29 -5.74 32.97
C LEU A 31 -11.48 -4.23 32.88
N THR A 32 -10.41 -3.50 32.58
CA THR A 32 -10.50 -2.08 32.27
C THR A 32 -11.19 -1.93 30.91
N ARG A 33 -12.49 -1.61 30.91
CA ARG A 33 -13.21 -1.26 29.69
C ARG A 33 -12.68 0.09 29.19
N ARG A 34 -11.84 0.06 28.16
CA ARG A 34 -11.50 1.28 27.40
C ARG A 34 -12.78 1.78 26.75
N LYS A 35 -13.29 2.92 27.23
CA LYS A 35 -14.31 3.67 26.49
C LYS A 35 -13.58 4.31 25.31
N VAL A 36 -13.94 3.89 24.10
CA VAL A 36 -13.49 4.55 22.87
C VAL A 36 -14.57 5.58 22.57
N GLU A 37 -14.25 6.85 22.74
CA GLU A 37 -15.11 7.95 22.32
C GLU A 37 -14.64 8.36 20.92
N VAL A 38 -15.48 8.13 19.92
CA VAL A 38 -15.20 8.56 18.55
C VAL A 38 -15.52 10.05 18.49
N SER A 39 -14.50 10.88 18.21
CA SER A 39 -14.70 12.31 18.01
C SER A 39 -15.28 12.58 16.62
N ASN A 40 -15.94 13.72 16.45
CA ASN A 40 -16.38 14.16 15.12
C ASN A 40 -15.19 14.32 14.16
N GLU A 41 -14.01 14.69 14.67
CA GLU A 41 -12.79 14.80 13.86
C GLU A 41 -12.33 13.46 13.30
N GLU A 42 -12.47 12.36 14.05
CA GLU A 42 -12.21 11.02 13.54
C GLU A 42 -13.20 10.65 12.43
N VAL A 43 -14.48 11.04 12.58
CA VAL A 43 -15.50 10.83 11.55
C VAL A 43 -15.18 11.63 10.28
N ASP A 44 -14.86 12.91 10.41
CA ASP A 44 -14.48 13.76 9.27
C ASP A 44 -13.22 13.25 8.57
N THR A 45 -12.24 12.76 9.33
CA THR A 45 -11.03 12.14 8.78
C THR A 45 -11.37 10.88 7.99
N GLN A 46 -12.22 10.00 8.52
CA GLN A 46 -12.64 8.80 7.80
C GLN A 46 -13.48 9.15 6.56
N LEU A 47 -14.34 10.17 6.65
CA LEU A 47 -15.12 10.67 5.50
C LEU A 47 -14.21 11.23 4.41
N ALA A 48 -13.17 11.99 4.78
CA ALA A 48 -12.17 12.47 3.84
C ALA A 48 -11.45 11.30 3.16
N VAL A 49 -11.00 10.30 3.92
CA VAL A 49 -10.37 9.09 3.35
C VAL A 49 -11.30 8.36 2.38
N ILE A 50 -12.60 8.29 2.66
CA ILE A 50 -13.59 7.68 1.76
C ILE A 50 -13.74 8.53 0.49
N GLN A 51 -13.88 9.86 0.62
CA GLN A 51 -13.97 10.76 -0.53
C GLN A 51 -12.73 10.66 -1.42
N GLU A 52 -11.54 10.53 -0.81
CA GLU A 52 -10.29 10.35 -1.53
C GLU A 52 -10.23 9.04 -2.32
N ARG A 53 -10.80 7.95 -1.81
CA ARG A 53 -10.87 6.66 -2.51
C ARG A 53 -11.79 6.68 -3.71
N PHE A 54 -12.86 7.47 -3.66
CA PHE A 54 -13.84 7.59 -4.74
C PHE A 54 -13.60 8.81 -5.64
N ALA A 55 -12.48 9.51 -5.45
CA ALA A 55 -12.09 10.60 -6.32
C ALA A 55 -11.86 10.11 -7.75
N GLN A 56 -12.44 10.84 -8.70
CA GLN A 56 -12.24 10.58 -10.12
C GLN A 56 -11.06 11.41 -10.62
N LEU A 57 -10.29 10.83 -11.54
CA LEU A 57 -9.17 11.53 -12.18
C LEU A 57 -9.69 12.19 -13.45
N GLU A 58 -9.81 13.51 -13.42
CA GLU A 58 -10.18 14.31 -14.58
C GLU A 58 -8.94 14.87 -15.27
N ILE A 59 -9.03 15.09 -16.59
CA ILE A 59 -7.94 15.71 -17.34
C ILE A 59 -7.86 17.16 -16.89
N SER A 60 -6.74 17.56 -16.29
CA SER A 60 -6.57 18.94 -15.83
C SER A 60 -6.42 19.86 -17.04
N SER A 61 -6.96 21.07 -16.94
CA SER A 61 -6.71 22.16 -17.89
C SER A 61 -5.40 22.90 -17.60
N LYS A 62 -4.69 22.53 -16.51
CA LYS A 62 -3.41 23.13 -16.16
C LYS A 62 -2.29 22.62 -17.07
N ASP A 63 -1.43 23.56 -17.47
CA ASP A 63 -0.23 23.27 -18.28
C ASP A 63 0.93 22.78 -17.43
N LYS A 64 0.99 23.13 -16.13
CA LYS A 64 2.09 22.81 -15.22
C LYS A 64 1.68 21.82 -14.15
N VAL A 65 2.58 20.89 -13.86
CA VAL A 65 2.42 19.90 -12.79
C VAL A 65 2.69 20.54 -11.42
N GLU A 66 1.77 20.36 -10.48
CA GLU A 66 1.91 20.74 -9.06
C GLU A 66 1.80 19.49 -8.16
N LYS A 67 2.13 19.65 -6.87
CA LYS A 67 1.97 18.57 -5.88
C LYS A 67 0.48 18.23 -5.70
N GLY A 68 0.14 16.95 -5.73
CA GLY A 68 -1.23 16.43 -5.64
C GLY A 68 -1.87 16.11 -7.00
N HIS A 69 -1.22 16.43 -8.12
CA HIS A 69 -1.69 16.02 -9.45
C HIS A 69 -1.24 14.60 -9.79
N TYR A 70 -2.05 13.94 -10.62
CA TYR A 70 -1.76 12.64 -11.19
C TYR A 70 -1.21 12.84 -12.60
N VAL A 71 0.00 12.40 -12.86
CA VAL A 71 0.62 12.53 -14.17
C VAL A 71 0.72 11.18 -14.85
N LEU A 72 0.47 11.17 -16.15
CA LEU A 72 0.68 9.99 -17.00
C LEU A 72 2.02 10.18 -17.68
N VAL A 73 2.99 9.34 -17.31
CA VAL A 73 4.38 9.49 -17.74
C VAL A 73 4.91 8.19 -18.35
N ASP A 74 5.81 8.35 -19.30
CA ASP A 74 6.68 7.26 -19.74
C ASP A 74 8.01 7.39 -19.00
N LEU A 75 8.42 6.31 -18.35
CA LEU A 75 9.65 6.20 -17.60
C LEU A 75 10.57 5.24 -18.32
N ASP A 76 11.81 5.67 -18.52
CA ASP A 76 12.86 4.85 -19.07
C ASP A 76 14.15 5.02 -18.28
N ALA A 77 14.47 4.02 -17.44
CA ALA A 77 15.67 4.03 -16.62
C ALA A 77 16.83 3.28 -17.28
N HIS A 78 17.99 3.92 -17.29
CA HIS A 78 19.25 3.38 -17.79
C HIS A 78 20.30 3.42 -16.69
N ILE A 79 21.06 2.34 -16.51
CA ILE A 79 22.28 2.34 -15.70
C ILE A 79 23.47 2.24 -16.64
N GLY A 80 24.17 3.35 -16.85
CA GLY A 80 25.25 3.43 -17.83
C GLY A 80 24.75 3.17 -19.25
N GLN A 81 25.11 2.02 -19.82
CA GLN A 81 24.66 1.57 -21.15
C GLN A 81 23.58 0.47 -21.11
N ALA A 82 23.23 -0.04 -19.92
CA ALA A 82 22.24 -1.10 -19.76
C ALA A 82 20.89 -0.51 -19.35
N ARG A 83 19.84 -0.77 -20.15
CA ARG A 83 18.46 -0.41 -19.83
C ARG A 83 17.94 -1.32 -18.70
N LEU A 84 17.24 -0.76 -17.73
CA LEU A 84 16.58 -1.53 -16.68
C LEU A 84 15.16 -1.88 -17.09
N GLU A 85 14.81 -3.17 -17.09
CA GLU A 85 13.42 -3.60 -17.32
C GLU A 85 12.49 -3.11 -16.20
N ASP A 86 12.95 -3.15 -14.94
CA ASP A 86 12.20 -2.65 -13.77
C ASP A 86 12.03 -1.11 -13.79
N GLY A 87 12.79 -0.40 -14.62
CA GLY A 87 12.71 1.05 -14.77
C GLY A 87 12.02 1.50 -16.05
N LEU A 88 11.45 0.56 -16.82
CA LEU A 88 10.65 0.84 -18.00
C LEU A 88 9.17 0.82 -17.62
N ALA A 89 8.50 1.96 -17.73
CA ALA A 89 7.05 2.04 -17.57
C ALA A 89 6.47 2.92 -18.66
N GLN A 90 5.44 2.42 -19.36
CA GLN A 90 4.69 3.20 -20.34
C GLN A 90 3.32 3.52 -19.79
N ASP A 91 2.84 4.73 -20.06
CA ASP A 91 1.53 5.23 -19.60
C ASP A 91 1.34 5.07 -18.08
N TYR A 92 2.43 5.24 -17.32
CA TYR A 92 2.43 5.03 -15.89
C TYR A 92 1.78 6.22 -15.20
N LEU A 93 0.71 5.95 -14.46
CA LEU A 93 -0.01 6.94 -13.68
C LEU A 93 0.67 7.11 -12.31
N MET A 94 1.27 8.27 -12.08
CA MET A 94 1.98 8.61 -10.86
C MET A 94 1.37 9.82 -10.17
N GLU A 95 1.22 9.74 -8.85
CA GLU A 95 0.76 10.86 -8.02
C GLU A 95 1.98 11.67 -7.54
N VAL A 96 2.06 12.92 -7.95
CA VAL A 96 3.17 13.83 -7.63
C VAL A 96 3.04 14.31 -6.19
N GLY A 97 4.06 14.10 -5.37
CA GLY A 97 4.05 14.52 -3.96
C GLY A 97 3.42 13.51 -3.00
N SER A 98 3.11 12.29 -3.46
CA SER A 98 2.64 11.21 -2.59
C SER A 98 3.75 10.63 -1.71
N GLY A 99 5.03 10.88 -2.05
CA GLY A 99 6.19 10.34 -1.35
C GLY A 99 6.33 8.82 -1.50
N LYS A 100 5.56 8.21 -2.40
CA LYS A 100 5.63 6.78 -2.73
C LYS A 100 6.69 6.51 -3.78
N HIS A 101 7.14 7.53 -4.51
CA HIS A 101 8.16 7.44 -5.54
C HIS A 101 9.46 8.10 -5.06
N VAL A 102 10.53 7.93 -5.85
CA VAL A 102 11.83 8.53 -5.53
C VAL A 102 11.67 10.06 -5.57
N ARG A 103 12.08 10.74 -4.50
CA ARG A 103 11.86 12.18 -4.32
C ARG A 103 12.40 13.01 -5.47
N GLU A 104 13.56 12.63 -5.98
CA GLU A 104 14.23 13.27 -7.11
C GLU A 104 13.37 13.20 -8.39
N ILE A 105 12.63 12.10 -8.60
CA ILE A 105 11.68 11.95 -9.72
C ILE A 105 10.47 12.87 -9.51
N GLU A 106 9.89 12.86 -8.30
CA GLU A 106 8.72 13.70 -7.99
C GLU A 106 9.05 15.20 -8.10
N GLU A 107 10.19 15.64 -7.56
CA GLU A 107 10.64 17.04 -7.64
C GLU A 107 10.97 17.47 -9.07
N ALA A 108 11.52 16.57 -9.87
CA ALA A 108 11.82 16.85 -11.27
C ALA A 108 10.56 17.06 -12.11
N LEU A 109 9.46 16.38 -11.75
CA LEU A 109 8.16 16.47 -12.39
C LEU A 109 7.38 17.72 -12.01
N VAL A 110 7.55 18.23 -10.78
CA VAL A 110 6.92 19.50 -10.37
C VAL A 110 7.41 20.64 -11.26
N GLY A 111 6.47 21.35 -11.87
CA GLY A 111 6.73 22.46 -12.79
C GLY A 111 7.02 22.04 -14.23
N MET A 112 6.99 20.75 -14.59
CA MET A 112 7.04 20.33 -15.98
C MET A 112 5.73 20.63 -16.71
N GLU A 113 5.87 20.93 -18.00
CA GLU A 113 4.73 21.17 -18.90
C GLU A 113 4.35 19.91 -19.67
N ARG A 114 3.06 19.77 -19.98
CA ARG A 114 2.54 18.62 -20.74
C ARG A 114 3.31 18.45 -22.06
N GLY A 115 3.72 17.21 -22.35
CA GLY A 115 4.46 16.88 -23.57
C GLY A 115 5.98 17.08 -23.45
N HIS A 116 6.49 17.63 -22.35
CA HIS A 116 7.93 17.75 -22.14
C HIS A 116 8.55 16.45 -21.63
N SER A 117 9.79 16.22 -22.05
CA SER A 117 10.65 15.17 -21.50
C SER A 117 11.79 15.78 -20.71
N LYS A 118 12.21 15.10 -19.65
CA LYS A 118 13.31 15.50 -18.78
C LYS A 118 14.14 14.28 -18.43
N GLU A 119 15.44 14.48 -18.39
CA GLU A 119 16.40 13.46 -17.98
C GLU A 119 16.97 13.85 -16.63
N ILE A 120 16.96 12.92 -15.68
CA ILE A 120 17.52 13.12 -14.34
C ILE A 120 18.40 11.95 -13.95
N GLU A 121 19.48 12.26 -13.24
CA GLU A 121 20.32 11.24 -12.62
C GLU A 121 19.89 11.04 -11.18
N VAL A 122 19.58 9.80 -10.83
CA VAL A 122 19.15 9.41 -9.49
C VAL A 122 20.10 8.34 -8.99
N GLU A 123 20.55 8.50 -7.74
CA GLU A 123 21.37 7.51 -7.07
C GLU A 123 20.48 6.67 -6.14
N PHE A 124 20.42 5.36 -6.39
CA PHE A 124 19.65 4.47 -5.53
C PHE A 124 20.41 4.22 -4.22
N GLY A 125 19.80 4.62 -3.11
CA GLY A 125 20.35 4.42 -1.77
C GLY A 125 20.43 2.93 -1.34
N PRO A 126 21.12 2.64 -0.23
CA PRO A 126 21.34 1.29 0.30
C PRO A 126 20.06 0.54 0.71
N ASP A 127 18.95 1.26 0.90
CA ASP A 127 17.68 0.74 1.42
C ASP A 127 16.71 0.26 0.31
N HIS A 128 17.12 0.30 -0.97
CA HIS A 128 16.24 -0.11 -2.05
C HIS A 128 16.05 -1.65 -2.05
N PRO A 129 14.80 -2.16 -2.13
CA PRO A 129 14.53 -3.61 -2.05
C PRO A 129 15.20 -4.43 -3.16
N HIS A 130 15.53 -3.79 -4.29
CA HIS A 130 16.30 -4.41 -5.36
C HIS A 130 17.81 -4.20 -5.16
N GLN A 131 18.48 -5.16 -4.53
CA GLN A 131 19.94 -5.18 -4.31
C GLN A 131 20.79 -4.99 -5.59
N LYS A 132 20.23 -5.25 -6.78
CA LYS A 132 20.94 -5.12 -8.08
C LYS A 132 21.17 -3.68 -8.53
N VAL A 133 20.39 -2.72 -8.02
CA VAL A 133 20.45 -1.30 -8.40
C VAL A 133 21.06 -0.41 -7.30
N VAL A 134 21.22 -0.95 -6.09
CA VAL A 134 21.81 -0.25 -4.94
C VAL A 134 23.24 0.24 -5.25
N GLY A 135 23.50 1.53 -5.03
CA GLY A 135 24.81 2.16 -5.22
C GLY A 135 25.20 2.42 -6.68
N LYS A 136 24.27 2.26 -7.63
CA LYS A 136 24.49 2.62 -9.05
C LYS A 136 23.72 3.89 -9.38
N LYS A 137 24.35 4.75 -10.18
CA LYS A 137 23.69 5.91 -10.79
C LYS A 137 22.82 5.44 -11.94
N ALA A 138 21.53 5.76 -11.87
CA ALA A 138 20.59 5.51 -12.93
C ALA A 138 20.12 6.83 -13.53
N THR A 139 20.15 6.90 -14.85
CA THR A 139 19.63 8.01 -15.63
C THR A 139 18.20 7.68 -16.02
N PHE A 140 17.25 8.45 -15.51
CA PHE A 140 15.83 8.32 -15.81
C PHE A 140 15.41 9.35 -16.85
N LYS A 141 14.90 8.88 -17.97
CA LYS A 141 14.19 9.70 -18.95
C LYS A 141 12.70 9.62 -18.66
N ILE A 142 12.13 10.78 -18.35
CA ILE A 142 10.73 10.92 -17.96
C ILE A 142 10.05 11.75 -19.03
N GLY A 143 9.08 11.17 -19.74
CA GLY A 143 8.24 11.86 -20.71
C GLY A 143 6.85 12.12 -20.13
N LEU A 144 6.44 13.37 -19.99
CA LEU A 144 5.11 13.72 -19.50
C LEU A 144 4.11 13.71 -20.66
N LYS A 145 3.14 12.79 -20.62
CA LYS A 145 2.07 12.72 -21.64
C LYS A 145 0.86 13.56 -21.25
N GLU A 146 0.36 13.36 -20.04
CA GLU A 146 -0.90 13.95 -19.60
C GLU A 146 -0.87 14.31 -18.12
N ILE A 147 -1.61 15.37 -17.76
CA ILE A 147 -1.81 15.81 -16.38
C ILE A 147 -3.27 15.62 -16.04
N LYS A 148 -3.52 14.86 -14.98
CA LYS A 148 -4.83 14.59 -14.40
C LYS A 148 -4.89 15.18 -12.99
N GLU A 149 -6.07 15.60 -12.60
CA GLU A 149 -6.35 16.17 -11.29
C GLU A 149 -7.41 15.34 -10.58
N LYS A 150 -7.28 15.28 -9.26
CA LYS A 150 -8.20 14.55 -8.40
C LYS A 150 -9.46 15.39 -8.22
N SER A 151 -10.52 15.03 -8.93
CA SER A 151 -11.85 15.59 -8.73
C SER A 151 -12.53 14.83 -7.60
N LEU A 152 -12.66 15.50 -6.44
CA LEU A 152 -13.36 14.94 -5.29
C LEU A 152 -14.86 14.85 -5.62
N PRO A 153 -15.52 13.71 -5.35
CA PRO A 153 -16.95 13.61 -5.57
C PRO A 153 -17.66 14.60 -4.65
N PRO A 154 -18.73 15.24 -5.12
CA PRO A 154 -19.44 16.22 -4.32
C PRO A 154 -20.02 15.57 -3.05
N PRO A 155 -20.10 16.30 -1.93
CA PRO A 155 -20.39 15.74 -0.60
C PRO A 155 -21.74 15.01 -0.49
N TRP A 156 -22.70 15.28 -1.38
CA TRP A 156 -24.03 14.63 -1.39
C TRP A 156 -24.01 13.18 -1.94
N MET A 157 -22.92 12.73 -2.58
CA MET A 157 -22.79 11.34 -3.05
C MET A 157 -22.56 10.35 -1.90
N THR A 158 -22.00 10.81 -0.77
CA THR A 158 -21.75 9.99 0.43
C THR A 158 -22.97 9.89 1.34
N THR A 159 -23.98 10.75 1.13
CA THR A 159 -25.24 10.77 1.88
C THR A 159 -26.37 10.09 1.13
N LEU A 160 -26.10 9.04 0.34
CA LEU A 160 -27.16 8.19 -0.18
C LEU A 160 -28.00 7.71 1.01
N PRO A 161 -29.31 8.00 1.08
CA PRO A 161 -30.13 7.49 2.16
C PRO A 161 -30.06 5.97 2.08
N ALA A 162 -29.60 5.35 3.17
CA ALA A 162 -29.68 3.91 3.34
C ALA A 162 -31.13 3.48 3.02
N ARG A 163 -31.27 2.71 1.95
CA ARG A 163 -32.57 2.16 1.53
C ARG A 163 -33.01 1.06 2.49
#